data_AF-A0A971BFJ6-F1
#
_entry.id   AF-A0A971BFJ6-F1
#
_cell.length_a   1.000
_cell.length_b   1.000
_cell.length_c   1.000
_cell.angle_alpha   90.00
_cell.angle_beta   90.00
_cell.angle_gamma   90.00
#
_symmetry.space_group_name_H-M   'P 1'
#
loop_
_entity.id
_entity.type
_entity.pdbx_description
1 polymer ?
#
loop_
_entity_poly.entity_id
_entity_poly.type
_entity_poly.pdbx_seq_one_letter_code
_entity_poly.pdbx_strand_id
1 'polypeptide(L)'
;MKRLPAPHDPGGVALRRGIRVGLLTPAVLALGLGPLDDPVAALFASFAIVVLLGFVDFDGPPRLRARAYAATTVAGAVLIVAATPLSEIPAAAALFTAVAVFAIRLGGGLGGRVEAAGVALVLAVVLAAVVPAPVSDLGSRLLGWFGAGALALVGSLTILPRYRQRRFARTIALAARALAAAVRDPERSADAVAAVDALRAETVTMPFRPHGFWRRERALRRVADGLFRLRLALPLG
;
A
#
# COMPACT_ATOMS: atom_id res chain seq x y z
N MET A 1 7.66 21.07 -28.21
CA MET A 1 7.27 20.45 -26.92
C MET A 1 8.35 19.46 -26.50
N LYS A 2 9.11 19.75 -25.45
CA LYS A 2 10.20 18.90 -24.94
C LYS A 2 9.55 17.67 -24.26
N ARG A 3 9.68 16.48 -24.83
CA ARG A 3 9.18 15.25 -24.20
C ARG A 3 9.95 15.05 -22.91
N LEU A 4 9.26 15.21 -21.77
CA LEU A 4 9.85 14.88 -20.48
C LEU A 4 10.17 13.38 -20.47
N PRO A 5 11.34 12.96 -19.95
CA PRO A 5 11.68 11.55 -19.83
C PRO A 5 10.59 10.83 -19.02
N ALA A 6 10.17 9.66 -19.50
CA ALA A 6 9.12 8.90 -18.86
C ALA A 6 9.51 8.56 -17.40
N PRO A 7 8.64 8.79 -16.41
CA PRO A 7 8.90 8.42 -15.03
C PRO A 7 9.22 6.93 -14.92
N HIS A 8 10.26 6.59 -14.17
CA HIS A 8 10.65 5.20 -13.92
C HIS A 8 9.64 4.52 -12.96
N ASP A 9 8.62 3.85 -13.48
CA ASP A 9 7.60 3.10 -12.71
C ASP A 9 7.69 1.58 -12.95
N PRO A 10 8.65 0.87 -12.32
CA PRO A 10 8.86 -0.55 -12.52
C PRO A 10 7.62 -1.40 -12.14
N GLY A 11 6.94 -1.87 -13.19
CA GLY A 11 5.73 -2.68 -13.12
C GLY A 11 4.43 -1.89 -12.92
N GLY A 12 4.44 -0.58 -13.20
CA GLY A 12 3.23 0.24 -13.29
C GLY A 12 2.50 0.41 -11.95
N VAL A 13 3.21 0.54 -10.84
CA VAL A 13 2.59 0.68 -9.50
C VAL A 13 1.85 2.00 -9.42
N ALA A 14 2.55 3.10 -9.75
CA ALA A 14 1.98 4.43 -9.70
C ALA A 14 0.84 4.55 -10.71
N LEU A 15 1.01 3.99 -11.91
CA LEU A 15 -0.03 3.98 -12.94
C LEU A 15 -1.31 3.26 -12.48
N ARG A 16 -1.19 2.05 -11.91
CA ARG A 16 -2.37 1.28 -11.45
C ARG A 16 -3.10 1.98 -10.32
N ARG A 17 -2.38 2.62 -9.39
CA ARG A 17 -2.99 3.42 -8.32
C ARG A 17 -3.68 4.65 -8.88
N GLY A 18 -3.01 5.37 -9.79
CA GLY A 18 -3.57 6.52 -10.48
C GLY A 18 -4.86 6.17 -11.21
N ILE A 19 -4.92 5.03 -11.91
CA ILE A 19 -6.14 4.56 -12.57
C ILE A 19 -7.26 4.28 -11.55
N ARG A 20 -6.97 3.59 -10.45
CA ARG A 20 -7.98 3.30 -9.42
C ARG A 20 -8.55 4.56 -8.79
N VAL A 21 -7.67 5.50 -8.42
CA VAL A 21 -8.07 6.80 -7.86
C VAL A 21 -8.86 7.60 -8.89
N GLY A 22 -8.34 7.72 -10.11
CA GLY A 22 -8.98 8.45 -11.20
C GLY A 22 -10.34 7.89 -11.62
N LEU A 23 -10.61 6.61 -11.39
CA LEU A 23 -11.92 6.00 -11.64
C LEU A 23 -12.86 6.14 -10.44
N LEU A 24 -12.40 5.83 -9.24
CA LEU A 24 -13.28 5.72 -8.07
C LEU A 24 -13.56 7.07 -7.40
N THR A 25 -12.63 8.03 -7.43
CA THR A 25 -12.84 9.37 -6.87
C THR A 25 -14.01 10.11 -7.54
N PRO A 26 -14.09 10.22 -8.89
CA PRO A 26 -15.25 10.86 -9.51
C PRO A 26 -16.53 10.05 -9.29
N ALA A 27 -16.46 8.72 -9.21
CA ALA A 27 -17.64 7.91 -8.94
C ALA A 27 -18.25 8.18 -7.54
N VAL A 28 -17.41 8.26 -6.49
CA VAL A 28 -17.92 8.58 -5.14
C VAL A 28 -18.38 10.03 -5.04
N LEU A 29 -17.76 10.97 -5.76
CA LEU A 29 -18.25 12.35 -5.84
C LEU A 29 -19.61 12.42 -6.52
N ALA A 30 -19.79 11.74 -7.65
CA ALA A 30 -21.06 11.70 -8.37
C ALA A 30 -22.18 11.07 -7.53
N LEU A 31 -21.87 10.02 -6.77
CA LEU A 31 -22.83 9.39 -5.85
C LEU A 31 -23.15 10.29 -4.64
N GLY A 32 -22.14 10.92 -4.05
CA GLY A 32 -22.28 11.77 -2.87
C GLY A 32 -23.03 13.07 -3.15
N LEU A 33 -22.72 13.74 -4.27
CA LEU A 33 -23.32 15.01 -4.67
C LEU A 33 -24.63 14.86 -5.48
N GLY A 34 -24.90 13.65 -5.98
CA GLY A 34 -26.12 13.35 -6.73
C GLY A 34 -27.18 12.69 -5.84
N PRO A 35 -27.31 11.35 -5.91
CA PRO A 35 -28.40 10.64 -5.23
C PRO A 35 -28.35 10.69 -3.70
N LEU A 36 -27.18 10.85 -3.09
CA LEU A 36 -27.06 10.98 -1.63
C LEU A 36 -27.35 12.40 -1.13
N ASP A 37 -27.16 13.41 -1.99
CA ASP A 37 -27.24 14.84 -1.66
C ASP A 37 -26.53 15.21 -0.34
N ASP A 38 -25.38 14.59 -0.09
CA ASP A 38 -24.60 14.75 1.14
C ASP A 38 -23.17 15.20 0.78
N PRO A 39 -22.92 16.52 0.75
CA PRO A 39 -21.61 17.05 0.38
C PRO A 39 -20.52 16.69 1.41
N VAL A 40 -20.88 16.48 2.67
CA VAL A 40 -19.94 16.07 3.72
C VAL A 40 -19.51 14.63 3.48
N ALA A 41 -20.45 13.72 3.22
CA ALA A 41 -20.13 12.34 2.85
C ALA A 41 -19.33 12.28 1.53
N ALA A 42 -19.68 13.11 0.54
CA ALA A 42 -18.94 13.20 -0.73
C ALA A 42 -17.47 13.61 -0.53
N LEU A 43 -17.22 14.63 0.32
CA LEU A 43 -15.87 15.09 0.66
C LEU A 43 -15.07 13.98 1.35
N PHE A 44 -15.62 13.36 2.40
CA PHE A 44 -14.95 12.30 3.13
C PHE A 44 -14.71 11.06 2.25
N ALA A 45 -15.67 10.72 1.39
CA ALA A 45 -15.54 9.58 0.47
C ALA A 45 -14.44 9.82 -0.57
N SER A 46 -14.45 10.98 -1.23
CA SER A 46 -13.46 11.32 -2.26
C SER A 46 -12.04 11.32 -1.70
N PHE A 47 -11.87 11.91 -0.52
CA PHE A 47 -10.59 11.95 0.17
C PHE A 47 -10.14 10.56 0.62
N ALA A 48 -11.04 9.75 1.18
CA ALA A 48 -10.74 8.37 1.56
C ALA A 48 -10.27 7.52 0.36
N ILE A 49 -10.88 7.67 -0.83
CA ILE A 49 -10.42 6.98 -2.04
C ILE A 49 -8.99 7.40 -2.40
N VAL A 50 -8.72 8.71 -2.49
CA VAL A 50 -7.39 9.23 -2.85
C VAL A 50 -6.35 8.69 -1.88
N VAL A 51 -6.65 8.76 -0.59
CA VAL A 51 -5.72 8.39 0.46
C VAL A 51 -5.48 6.88 0.51
N LEU A 52 -6.54 6.07 0.54
CA LEU A 52 -6.44 4.61 0.68
C LEU A 52 -5.93 3.92 -0.59
N LEU A 53 -6.20 4.46 -1.79
CA LEU A 53 -5.76 3.85 -3.06
C LEU A 53 -4.52 4.51 -3.67
N GLY A 54 -4.34 5.80 -3.44
CA GLY A 54 -3.19 6.55 -3.99
C GLY A 54 -1.94 6.37 -3.15
N PHE A 55 -2.05 6.60 -1.84
CA PHE A 55 -0.89 6.69 -0.95
C PHE A 55 -0.52 5.36 -0.29
N VAL A 56 -1.49 4.49 -0.05
CA VAL A 56 -1.25 3.23 0.67
C VAL A 56 -0.97 2.07 -0.30
N ASP A 57 0.06 1.27 0.02
CA ASP A 57 0.29 -0.03 -0.63
C ASP A 57 0.18 -1.15 0.39
N PHE A 58 -0.93 -1.89 0.34
CA PHE A 58 -1.06 -3.13 1.07
C PHE A 58 -0.70 -4.30 0.16
N ASP A 59 0.55 -4.73 0.23
CA ASP A 59 1.04 -5.88 -0.52
C ASP A 59 0.68 -7.21 0.15
N GLY A 60 0.66 -8.28 -0.64
CA GLY A 60 0.46 -9.66 -0.18
C GLY A 60 -0.85 -10.32 -0.63
N PRO A 61 -1.21 -11.48 -0.04
CA PRO A 61 -2.41 -12.24 -0.37
C PRO A 61 -3.70 -11.39 -0.23
N PRO A 62 -4.72 -11.65 -1.06
CA PRO A 62 -5.93 -10.83 -1.09
C PRO A 62 -6.62 -10.74 0.27
N ARG A 63 -6.62 -11.81 1.07
CA ARG A 63 -7.18 -11.82 2.43
C ARG A 63 -6.43 -10.88 3.40
N LEU A 64 -5.10 -10.86 3.33
CA LEU A 64 -4.28 -10.00 4.20
C LEU A 64 -4.39 -8.54 3.78
N ARG A 65 -4.41 -8.29 2.47
CA ARG A 65 -4.68 -6.96 1.92
C ARG A 65 -6.07 -6.45 2.33
N ALA A 66 -7.08 -7.31 2.25
CA ALA A 66 -8.44 -6.96 2.65
C ALA A 66 -8.53 -6.56 4.13
N ARG A 67 -7.89 -7.36 5.00
CA ARG A 67 -7.78 -7.03 6.44
C ARG A 67 -7.05 -5.71 6.68
N ALA A 68 -6.02 -5.40 5.90
CA ALA A 68 -5.28 -4.15 6.05
C ALA A 68 -6.13 -2.92 5.67
N TYR A 69 -6.83 -2.97 4.53
CA TYR A 69 -7.80 -1.93 4.16
C TYR A 69 -8.88 -1.77 5.23
N ALA A 70 -9.51 -2.86 5.66
CA ALA A 70 -10.54 -2.83 6.69
C ALA A 70 -10.03 -2.24 8.02
N ALA A 71 -8.86 -2.69 8.50
CA ALA A 71 -8.26 -2.18 9.73
C ALA A 71 -7.91 -0.70 9.64
N THR A 72 -7.37 -0.24 8.51
CA THR A 72 -7.06 1.18 8.29
C THR A 72 -8.31 2.03 8.17
N THR A 73 -9.37 1.54 7.52
CA THR A 73 -10.66 2.23 7.50
C THR A 73 -11.25 2.33 8.91
N VAL A 74 -11.25 1.26 9.70
CA VAL A 74 -11.75 1.31 11.09
C VAL A 74 -10.90 2.25 11.96
N ALA A 75 -9.58 2.16 11.89
CA ALA A 75 -8.69 3.06 12.64
C ALA A 75 -8.88 4.53 12.24
N GLY A 76 -9.03 4.81 10.94
CA GLY A 76 -9.36 6.15 10.45
C GLY A 76 -10.71 6.65 10.95
N ALA A 77 -11.73 5.78 11.01
CA ALA A 77 -13.04 6.14 11.56
C ALA A 77 -12.96 6.52 13.05
N VAL A 78 -12.20 5.77 13.85
CA VAL A 78 -11.95 6.12 15.27
C VAL A 78 -11.31 7.50 15.40
N LEU A 79 -10.32 7.80 14.55
CA LEU A 79 -9.67 9.10 14.52
C LEU A 79 -10.62 10.22 14.10
N ILE A 80 -11.50 9.97 13.12
CA ILE A 80 -12.53 10.93 12.68
C ILE A 80 -13.52 11.21 13.80
N VAL A 81 -13.99 10.18 14.51
CA VAL A 81 -14.88 10.32 15.67
C VAL A 81 -14.24 11.19 16.74
N ALA A 82 -12.97 10.94 17.07
CA ALA A 82 -12.25 11.70 18.09
C ALA A 82 -11.95 13.15 17.65
N ALA A 83 -11.64 13.38 16.37
CA ALA A 83 -11.31 14.70 15.84
C ALA A 83 -12.53 15.62 15.67
N THR A 84 -13.69 15.06 15.30
CA THR A 84 -14.89 15.84 14.94
C THR A 84 -15.33 16.84 16.02
N PRO A 85 -15.51 16.47 17.30
CA PRO A 85 -15.90 17.44 18.33
C PRO A 85 -14.81 18.49 18.62
N LEU A 86 -13.55 18.19 18.28
CA LEU A 86 -12.42 19.09 18.49
C LEU A 86 -12.23 20.06 17.30
N SER A 87 -12.83 19.77 16.15
CA SER A 87 -12.65 20.51 14.89
C SER A 87 -13.16 21.94 14.93
N GLU A 88 -14.11 22.25 15.82
CA GLU A 88 -14.66 23.60 15.98
C GLU A 88 -13.76 24.53 16.82
N ILE A 89 -12.77 23.97 17.52
CA ILE A 89 -11.84 24.73 18.36
C ILE A 89 -10.44 24.60 17.76
N PRO A 90 -9.92 25.62 17.04
CA PRO A 90 -8.66 25.50 16.29
C PRO A 90 -7.47 25.03 17.13
N ALA A 91 -7.36 25.49 18.38
CA ALA A 91 -6.30 25.07 19.29
C ALA A 91 -6.43 23.58 19.69
N ALA A 92 -7.66 23.10 19.95
CA ALA A 92 -7.91 21.70 20.29
C ALA A 92 -7.69 20.79 19.08
N ALA A 93 -8.16 21.19 17.89
CA ALA A 93 -7.92 20.51 16.63
C ALA A 93 -6.43 20.39 16.31
N ALA A 94 -5.66 21.47 16.49
CA ALA A 94 -4.21 21.49 16.28
C ALA A 94 -3.49 20.56 17.27
N LEU A 95 -3.83 20.63 18.56
CA LEU A 95 -3.25 19.78 19.59
C LEU A 95 -3.56 18.30 19.34
N PHE A 96 -4.83 17.96 19.06
CA PHE A 96 -5.23 16.60 18.73
C PHE A 96 -4.50 16.08 17.50
N THR A 97 -4.41 16.89 16.44
CA THR A 97 -3.67 16.53 15.22
C THR A 97 -2.21 16.27 15.53
N ALA A 98 -1.54 17.12 16.31
CA ALA A 98 -0.15 16.93 16.71
C ALA A 98 0.05 15.62 17.48
N VAL A 99 -0.78 15.34 18.47
CA VAL A 99 -0.73 14.12 19.29
C VAL A 99 -1.01 12.87 18.46
N ALA A 100 -2.07 12.89 17.64
CA ALA A 100 -2.45 11.75 16.81
C ALA A 100 -1.38 11.45 15.74
N VAL A 101 -0.86 12.47 15.06
CA VAL A 101 0.24 12.32 14.10
C VAL A 101 1.48 11.76 14.81
N PHE A 102 1.86 12.31 15.96
CA PHE A 102 2.98 11.79 16.74
C PHE A 102 2.78 10.31 17.10
N ALA A 103 1.61 9.93 17.62
CA ALA A 103 1.29 8.54 17.97
C ALA A 103 1.32 7.60 16.76
N ILE A 104 0.77 8.02 15.60
CA ILE A 104 0.80 7.25 14.36
C ILE A 104 2.25 7.06 13.87
N ARG A 105 3.07 8.12 13.93
CA ARG A 105 4.47 8.07 13.48
C ARG A 105 5.34 7.24 14.41
N LEU A 106 5.12 7.34 15.72
CA LEU A 106 5.77 6.49 16.72
C LEU A 106 5.39 5.02 16.52
N GLY A 107 4.11 4.73 16.28
CA GLY A 107 3.61 3.40 15.94
C GLY A 107 4.14 2.86 14.60
N GLY A 108 4.54 3.75 13.67
CA GLY A 108 5.16 3.39 12.39
C GLY A 108 6.45 2.56 12.53
N GLY A 109 7.15 2.63 13.68
CA GLY A 109 8.30 1.79 14.00
C GLY A 109 7.98 0.29 14.15
N LEU A 110 6.70 -0.08 14.25
CA LEU A 110 6.23 -1.46 14.49
C LEU A 110 6.16 -2.32 13.20
N GLY A 111 6.48 -1.77 12.02
CA GLY A 111 6.69 -2.52 10.78
C GLY A 111 5.88 -2.07 9.55
N GLY A 112 6.20 -2.66 8.39
CA GLY A 112 5.87 -2.10 7.07
C GLY A 112 4.39 -1.89 6.71
N ARG A 113 3.42 -2.60 7.33
CA ARG A 113 1.99 -2.34 7.07
C ARG A 113 1.42 -1.19 7.91
N VAL A 114 1.91 -1.04 9.15
CA VAL A 114 1.56 0.09 10.01
C VAL A 114 2.17 1.37 9.42
N GLU A 115 3.41 1.27 8.93
CA GLU A 115 4.07 2.34 8.19
C GLU A 115 3.29 2.75 6.93
N ALA A 116 2.83 1.78 6.13
CA ALA A 116 2.02 2.04 4.93
C ALA A 116 0.66 2.69 5.25
N ALA A 117 0.00 2.25 6.33
CA ALA A 117 -1.26 2.84 6.79
C ALA A 117 -1.08 4.25 7.37
N GLY A 118 0.11 4.57 7.89
CA GLY A 118 0.36 5.81 8.63
C GLY A 118 0.03 7.07 7.84
N VAL A 119 0.41 7.14 6.55
CA VAL A 119 0.07 8.29 5.69
C VAL A 119 -1.45 8.46 5.60
N ALA A 120 -2.19 7.35 5.47
CA ALA A 120 -3.64 7.43 5.37
C ALA A 120 -4.31 7.88 6.67
N LEU A 121 -3.85 7.38 7.81
CA LEU A 121 -4.37 7.76 9.11
C LEU A 121 -4.06 9.23 9.44
N VAL A 122 -2.86 9.70 9.10
CA VAL A 122 -2.49 11.11 9.24
C VAL A 122 -3.42 12.00 8.41
N LEU A 123 -3.63 11.65 7.14
CA LEU A 123 -4.51 12.44 6.27
C LEU A 123 -5.98 12.38 6.73
N ALA A 124 -6.46 11.25 7.28
CA ALA A 124 -7.79 11.16 7.87
C ALA A 124 -7.98 12.10 9.07
N VAL A 125 -7.00 12.15 9.98
CA VAL A 125 -6.98 13.09 11.12
C VAL A 125 -6.99 14.53 10.62
N VAL A 126 -6.11 14.85 9.67
CA VAL A 126 -5.99 16.21 9.12
C VAL A 126 -7.31 16.64 8.48
N LEU A 127 -7.94 15.78 7.66
CA LEU A 127 -9.24 16.11 7.06
C LEU A 127 -10.29 16.40 8.15
N ALA A 128 -10.41 15.52 9.14
CA ALA A 128 -11.43 15.66 10.18
C ALA A 128 -11.21 16.85 11.12
N ALA A 129 -9.95 17.26 11.32
CA ALA A 129 -9.57 18.39 12.16
C ALA A 129 -9.63 19.74 11.42
N VAL A 130 -9.28 19.76 10.13
CA VAL A 130 -9.24 20.99 9.32
C VAL A 130 -10.61 21.42 8.82
N VAL A 131 -11.52 20.48 8.60
CA VAL A 131 -12.92 20.78 8.24
C VAL A 131 -13.70 20.92 9.54
N PRO A 132 -14.13 22.12 9.96
CA PRO A 132 -14.99 22.26 11.13
C PRO A 132 -16.37 21.70 10.81
N ALA A 133 -16.95 20.89 11.69
CA ALA A 133 -18.36 20.55 11.61
C ALA A 133 -18.92 20.18 12.99
N PRO A 134 -20.23 20.39 13.20
CA PRO A 134 -20.91 19.94 14.40
C PRO A 134 -20.92 18.40 14.49
N VAL A 135 -21.11 17.88 15.70
CA VAL A 135 -21.20 16.43 15.95
C VAL A 135 -22.38 15.78 15.22
N SER A 136 -23.41 16.54 14.84
CA SER A 136 -24.52 16.08 13.99
C SER A 136 -24.05 15.53 12.65
N ASP A 137 -22.96 16.07 12.10
CA ASP A 137 -22.44 15.68 10.78
C ASP A 137 -21.53 14.45 10.87
N LEU A 138 -21.29 13.93 12.09
CA LEU A 138 -20.47 12.74 12.28
C LEU A 138 -20.99 11.54 11.48
N GLY A 139 -22.32 11.40 11.38
CA GLY A 139 -22.97 10.38 10.55
C GLY A 139 -22.52 10.46 9.09
N SER A 140 -22.61 11.64 8.48
CA SER A 140 -22.19 11.91 7.10
C SER A 140 -20.69 11.69 6.89
N ARG A 141 -19.85 12.15 7.82
CA ARG A 141 -18.39 11.92 7.78
C ARG A 141 -18.04 10.43 7.75
N LEU A 142 -18.68 9.66 8.63
CA LEU A 142 -18.48 8.21 8.73
C LEU A 142 -19.06 7.47 7.54
N LEU A 143 -20.23 7.88 7.03
CA LEU A 143 -20.85 7.32 5.84
C LEU A 143 -19.90 7.44 4.64
N GLY A 144 -19.36 8.64 4.41
CA GLY A 144 -18.39 8.88 3.35
C GLY A 144 -17.12 8.04 3.52
N TRP A 145 -16.54 8.03 4.72
CA TRP A 145 -15.31 7.31 5.02
C TRP A 145 -15.46 5.79 4.88
N PHE A 146 -16.50 5.19 5.46
CA PHE A 146 -16.75 3.75 5.36
C PHE A 146 -17.18 3.31 3.97
N GLY A 147 -18.05 4.08 3.31
CA GLY A 147 -18.47 3.80 1.93
C GLY A 147 -17.28 3.78 0.97
N ALA A 148 -16.43 4.80 1.03
CA ALA A 148 -15.20 4.82 0.26
C ALA A 148 -14.18 3.78 0.72
N GLY A 149 -14.10 3.45 2.02
CA GLY A 149 -13.26 2.37 2.52
C GLY A 149 -13.63 1.01 1.93
N ALA A 150 -14.93 0.71 1.83
CA ALA A 150 -15.46 -0.48 1.18
C ALA A 150 -15.16 -0.49 -0.32
N LEU A 151 -15.36 0.65 -1.01
CA LEU A 151 -15.03 0.77 -2.43
C LEU A 151 -13.53 0.68 -2.70
N ALA A 152 -12.68 1.25 -1.84
CA ALA A 152 -11.24 1.13 -1.91
C ALA A 152 -10.80 -0.32 -1.72
N LEU A 153 -11.41 -1.03 -0.76
CA LEU A 153 -11.19 -2.46 -0.57
C LEU A 153 -11.54 -3.23 -1.86
N VAL A 154 -12.75 -3.08 -2.39
CA VAL A 154 -13.21 -3.77 -3.61
C VAL A 154 -12.35 -3.39 -4.81
N GLY A 155 -12.10 -2.11 -5.02
CA GLY A 155 -11.28 -1.58 -6.11
C GLY A 155 -9.85 -2.07 -6.05
N SER A 156 -9.26 -2.21 -4.86
CA SER A 156 -7.95 -2.82 -4.70
C SER A 156 -7.95 -4.29 -5.17
N LEU A 157 -9.02 -5.03 -4.87
CA LEU A 157 -9.13 -6.46 -5.20
C LEU A 157 -9.41 -6.72 -6.68
N THR A 158 -10.17 -5.85 -7.33
CA THR A 158 -10.73 -6.07 -8.67
C THR A 158 -10.00 -5.30 -9.77
N ILE A 159 -9.63 -4.04 -9.53
CA ILE A 159 -9.07 -3.18 -10.57
C ILE A 159 -7.56 -3.37 -10.62
N LEU A 160 -7.07 -4.03 -11.68
CA LEU A 160 -5.64 -4.19 -11.96
C LEU A 160 -4.84 -4.74 -10.75
N PRO A 161 -5.24 -5.85 -10.10
CA PRO A 161 -4.60 -6.34 -8.89
C PRO A 161 -3.15 -6.75 -9.15
N ARG A 162 -2.25 -6.45 -8.20
CA ARG A 162 -0.84 -6.86 -8.25
C ARG A 162 -0.49 -7.65 -7.00
N TYR A 163 0.15 -8.80 -7.18
CA TYR A 163 0.58 -9.70 -6.10
C TYR A 163 2.11 -9.81 -6.11
N ARG A 164 2.81 -8.82 -5.54
CA ARG A 164 4.28 -8.70 -5.64
C ARG A 164 5.00 -9.87 -4.97
N GLN A 165 4.48 -10.33 -3.82
CA GLN A 165 5.04 -11.47 -3.07
C GLN A 165 5.02 -12.78 -3.88
N ARG A 166 4.01 -12.99 -4.73
CA ARG A 166 3.95 -14.18 -5.61
C ARG A 166 4.98 -14.12 -6.71
N ARG A 167 5.29 -12.93 -7.24
CA ARG A 167 6.31 -12.74 -8.28
C ARG A 167 7.70 -13.05 -7.73
N PHE A 168 8.07 -12.47 -6.60
CA PHE A 168 9.38 -12.70 -5.99
C PHE A 168 9.61 -14.17 -5.58
N ALA A 169 8.61 -14.79 -4.95
CA ALA A 169 8.68 -16.22 -4.62
C ALA A 169 8.80 -17.10 -5.89
N ARG A 170 8.16 -16.72 -6.99
CA ARG A 170 8.29 -17.40 -8.29
C ARG A 170 9.68 -17.22 -8.87
N THR A 171 10.26 -16.03 -8.83
CA THR A 171 11.62 -15.75 -9.31
C THR A 171 12.66 -16.53 -8.50
N ILE A 172 12.51 -16.60 -7.17
CA ILE A 172 13.33 -17.48 -6.32
C ILE A 172 13.20 -18.94 -6.74
N ALA A 173 11.96 -19.42 -6.94
CA ALA A 173 11.72 -20.81 -7.34
C ALA A 173 12.23 -21.13 -8.75
N LEU A 174 12.29 -20.15 -9.66
CA LEU A 174 12.88 -20.29 -10.99
C LEU A 174 14.41 -20.35 -10.90
N ALA A 175 15.03 -19.44 -10.16
CA ALA A 175 16.48 -19.45 -9.93
C ALA A 175 16.95 -20.73 -9.23
N ALA A 176 16.21 -21.21 -8.23
CA ALA A 176 16.51 -22.48 -7.55
C ALA A 176 16.42 -23.68 -8.51
N ARG A 177 15.38 -23.71 -9.37
CA ARG A 177 15.23 -24.78 -10.38
C ARG A 177 16.32 -24.74 -11.45
N ALA A 178 16.70 -23.55 -11.91
CA ALA A 178 17.75 -23.37 -12.91
C ALA A 178 19.12 -23.79 -12.36
N LEU A 179 19.48 -23.38 -11.14
CA LEU A 179 20.71 -23.83 -10.48
C LEU A 179 20.71 -25.35 -10.25
N ALA A 180 19.59 -25.93 -9.81
CA ALA A 180 19.48 -27.39 -9.66
C ALA A 180 19.54 -28.14 -11.01
N ALA A 181 19.18 -27.50 -12.12
CA ALA A 181 19.35 -28.05 -13.45
C ALA A 181 20.83 -27.99 -13.87
N ALA A 182 21.51 -26.85 -13.66
CA ALA A 182 22.94 -26.69 -13.97
C ALA A 182 23.85 -27.65 -13.19
N VAL A 183 23.50 -27.97 -11.93
CA VAL A 183 24.24 -28.99 -11.15
C VAL A 183 24.11 -30.40 -11.75
N ARG A 184 22.96 -30.71 -12.38
CA ARG A 184 22.73 -32.01 -13.03
C ARG A 184 23.28 -32.06 -14.44
N ASP A 185 23.33 -30.91 -15.11
CA ASP A 185 23.64 -30.76 -16.52
C ASP A 185 24.38 -29.42 -16.73
N PRO A 186 25.73 -29.45 -16.81
CA PRO A 186 26.55 -28.25 -16.95
C PRO A 186 26.22 -27.39 -18.17
N GLU A 187 25.61 -27.94 -19.24
CA GLU A 187 25.21 -27.16 -20.42
C GLU A 187 24.15 -26.10 -20.09
N ARG A 188 23.42 -26.27 -18.97
CA ARG A 188 22.39 -25.33 -18.50
C ARG A 188 22.93 -24.21 -17.62
N SER A 189 24.25 -24.07 -17.52
CA SER A 189 24.90 -23.04 -16.69
C SER A 189 24.48 -21.62 -17.09
N ALA A 190 24.34 -21.34 -18.40
CA ALA A 190 23.90 -20.05 -18.91
C ALA A 190 22.48 -19.67 -18.43
N ASP A 191 21.55 -20.62 -18.44
CA ASP A 191 20.18 -20.42 -17.96
C ASP A 191 20.14 -20.14 -16.45
N ALA A 192 20.99 -20.82 -15.68
CA ALA A 192 21.11 -20.59 -14.25
C ALA A 192 21.67 -19.21 -13.92
N VAL A 193 22.70 -18.78 -14.67
CA VAL A 193 23.28 -17.43 -14.59
C VAL A 193 22.20 -16.39 -14.85
N ALA A 194 21.48 -16.50 -15.97
CA ALA A 194 20.40 -15.59 -16.35
C ALA A 194 19.26 -15.54 -15.33
N ALA A 195 18.84 -16.68 -14.79
CA ALA A 195 17.77 -16.75 -13.79
C ALA A 195 18.19 -16.08 -12.46
N VAL A 196 19.44 -16.23 -12.05
CA VAL A 196 19.97 -15.56 -10.85
C VAL A 196 20.19 -14.06 -11.08
N ASP A 197 20.58 -13.64 -12.28
CA ASP A 197 20.68 -12.21 -12.62
C ASP A 197 19.31 -11.54 -12.66
N ALA A 198 18.28 -12.23 -13.17
CA ALA A 198 16.90 -11.78 -13.08
C ALA A 198 16.42 -11.64 -11.62
N LEU A 199 16.77 -12.59 -10.75
CA LEU A 199 16.50 -12.51 -9.30
C LEU A 199 17.23 -11.31 -8.66
N ARG A 200 18.49 -11.08 -9.01
CA ARG A 200 19.28 -9.94 -8.52
C ARG A 200 18.66 -8.61 -8.96
N ALA A 201 18.28 -8.48 -10.23
CA ALA A 201 17.61 -7.29 -10.75
C ALA A 201 16.27 -7.02 -10.05
N GLU A 202 15.48 -8.05 -9.75
CA GLU A 202 14.23 -7.90 -8.98
C GLU A 202 14.51 -7.50 -7.52
N THR A 203 15.61 -7.97 -6.92
CA THR A 203 16.00 -7.64 -5.54
C THR A 203 16.45 -6.17 -5.42
N VAL A 204 17.22 -5.66 -6.38
CA VAL A 204 17.69 -4.26 -6.42
C VAL A 204 16.53 -3.27 -6.58
N THR A 205 15.49 -3.65 -7.32
CA THR A 205 14.30 -2.81 -7.53
C THR A 205 13.26 -2.92 -6.41
N MET A 206 13.49 -3.78 -5.42
CA MET A 206 12.69 -3.78 -4.20
C MET A 206 13.24 -2.72 -3.23
N PRO A 207 12.45 -1.69 -2.85
CA PRO A 207 12.76 -0.86 -1.70
C PRO A 207 12.51 -1.72 -0.45
N PHE A 208 13.43 -2.65 -0.19
CA PHE A 208 13.41 -3.46 1.01
C PHE A 208 13.94 -2.59 2.15
N ARG A 209 13.04 -1.98 2.92
CA ARG A 209 13.42 -1.50 4.24
C ARG A 209 13.79 -2.72 5.12
N PRO A 210 14.85 -2.67 5.93
CA PRO A 210 15.33 -3.81 6.73
C PRO A 210 14.32 -4.33 7.77
N HIS A 211 13.19 -3.64 7.99
CA HIS A 211 12.29 -3.84 9.13
C HIS A 211 11.03 -4.67 8.83
N GLY A 212 11.06 -5.54 7.81
CA GLY A 212 9.96 -6.48 7.54
C GLY A 212 9.83 -7.54 8.64
N PHE A 213 8.98 -7.28 9.64
CA PHE A 213 8.83 -8.11 10.85
C PHE A 213 8.27 -9.54 10.63
N TRP A 214 7.98 -9.99 9.41
CA TRP A 214 7.32 -11.28 9.18
C TRP A 214 8.28 -12.44 8.83
N ARG A 215 8.12 -13.57 9.54
CA ARG A 215 8.95 -14.81 9.43
C ARG A 215 9.13 -15.30 7.98
N ARG A 216 8.09 -15.19 7.15
CA ARG A 216 8.09 -15.69 5.77
C ARG A 216 8.94 -14.85 4.82
N GLU A 217 9.00 -13.53 5.03
CA GLU A 217 9.77 -12.62 4.19
C GLU A 217 11.26 -12.74 4.49
N ARG A 218 11.61 -12.89 5.78
CA ARG A 218 12.96 -13.28 6.20
C ARG A 218 13.39 -14.64 5.64
N ALA A 219 12.49 -15.62 5.62
CA ALA A 219 12.77 -16.94 5.04
C ALA A 219 13.07 -16.85 3.54
N LEU A 220 12.26 -16.11 2.77
CA LEU A 220 12.50 -15.92 1.33
C LEU A 220 13.82 -15.20 1.04
N ARG A 221 14.20 -14.21 1.86
CA ARG A 221 15.53 -13.55 1.75
C ARG A 221 16.66 -14.53 2.01
N ARG A 222 16.60 -15.31 3.09
CA ARG A 222 17.63 -16.32 3.40
C ARG A 222 17.79 -17.31 2.25
N VAL A 223 16.71 -17.69 1.59
CA VAL A 223 16.76 -18.55 0.40
C VAL A 223 17.44 -17.83 -0.76
N ALA A 224 17.05 -16.59 -1.07
CA ALA A 224 17.70 -15.80 -2.13
C ALA A 224 19.21 -15.61 -1.88
N ASP A 225 19.61 -15.25 -0.65
CA ASP A 225 21.01 -15.13 -0.24
C ASP A 225 21.75 -16.48 -0.35
N GLY A 226 21.07 -17.58 -0.06
CA GLY A 226 21.57 -18.94 -0.28
C GLY A 226 21.84 -19.21 -1.76
N LEU A 227 20.93 -18.84 -2.66
CA LEU A 227 21.10 -19.04 -4.10
C LEU A 227 22.23 -18.16 -4.68
N PHE A 228 22.39 -16.93 -4.18
CA PHE A 228 23.52 -16.08 -4.58
C PHE A 228 24.86 -16.69 -4.18
N ARG A 229 24.96 -17.23 -2.95
CA ARG A 229 26.15 -17.94 -2.50
C ARG A 229 26.41 -19.21 -3.30
N LEU A 230 25.36 -19.97 -3.62
CA LEU A 230 25.48 -21.19 -4.42
C LEU A 230 26.01 -20.90 -5.83
N ARG A 231 25.53 -19.82 -6.47
CA ARG A 231 26.07 -19.38 -7.78
C ARG A 231 27.55 -19.01 -7.70
N LEU A 232 28.00 -18.37 -6.62
CA LEU A 232 29.42 -18.02 -6.44
C LEU A 232 30.30 -19.26 -6.19
N ALA A 233 29.73 -20.32 -5.62
CA ALA A 233 30.45 -21.56 -5.31
C ALA A 233 30.51 -22.54 -6.50
N LEU A 234 29.59 -22.44 -7.47
CA LEU A 234 29.58 -23.29 -8.66
C LEU A 234 30.44 -22.67 -9.77
N PRO A 235 31.39 -23.40 -10.38
CA PRO A 235 32.11 -22.96 -11.56
C PRO A 235 31.18 -23.05 -12.78
N LEU A 236 30.27 -22.08 -12.90
CA LEU A 236 29.40 -21.90 -14.06
C LEU A 236 30.16 -21.03 -15.06
N GLY A 237 31.12 -21.65 -15.78
CA GLY A 237 31.93 -21.05 -16.84
C GLY A 237 31.38 -21.40 -18.22
#